data_AF-A0A417UDB9-F1
#
_entry.id   AF-A0A417UDB9-F1
#
_cell.length_a   1.000
_cell.length_b   1.000
_cell.length_c   1.000
_cell.angle_alpha   90.00
_cell.angle_beta   90.00
_cell.angle_gamma   90.00
#
_symmetry.space_group_name_H-M   'P 1'
#
loop_
_entity.id
_entity.type
_entity.pdbx_description
1 polymer ?
#
loop_
_entity_poly.entity_id
_entity_poly.type
_entity_poly.pdbx_seq_one_letter_code
_entity_poly.pdbx_strand_id
1 'polypeptide(L)'
;MISIRHIGIYVKNIEHMTEFYKNVFQMVPVCEKQKDKNELLDELLKYKNTTIITTKLITPTGEITGQGDMIELVKVMSGPYQEVLSEPVYNIGVMHIAIGVEDIQKIMNLIIKNGGCQKTAIVTHINGNQFAFATDPEGNWIELIERH
;
A
#
# COMPACT_ATOMS: atom_id res chain seq x y z
N MET A 1 5.52 10.11 -22.91
CA MET A 1 4.90 10.65 -21.68
C MET A 1 5.28 9.72 -20.54
N ILE A 2 5.76 10.26 -19.41
CA ILE A 2 6.25 9.47 -18.27
C ILE A 2 5.20 9.56 -17.16
N SER A 3 4.81 8.43 -16.56
CA SER A 3 3.79 8.36 -15.49
C SER A 3 4.10 7.26 -14.49
N ILE A 4 3.77 7.47 -13.23
CA ILE A 4 3.75 6.40 -12.22
C ILE A 4 2.64 5.41 -12.59
N ARG A 5 2.98 4.11 -12.60
CA ARG A 5 2.02 3.05 -12.93
C ARG A 5 1.42 2.45 -11.66
N HIS A 6 2.26 2.10 -10.69
CA HIS A 6 1.85 1.53 -9.42
C HIS A 6 2.97 1.71 -8.39
N ILE A 7 2.64 1.45 -7.13
CA ILE A 7 3.58 1.28 -6.02
C ILE A 7 3.55 -0.19 -5.60
N GLY A 8 4.71 -0.86 -5.62
CA GLY A 8 4.84 -2.25 -5.19
C GLY A 8 5.04 -2.35 -3.68
N ILE A 9 4.20 -3.15 -3.01
CA ILE A 9 4.28 -3.41 -1.56
C ILE A 9 4.41 -4.92 -1.37
N TYR A 10 5.52 -5.34 -0.80
CA TYR A 10 5.73 -6.75 -0.45
C TYR A 10 4.98 -7.09 0.82
N VAL A 11 4.21 -8.18 0.78
CA VAL A 11 3.33 -8.58 1.88
C VAL A 11 3.44 -10.07 2.17
N LYS A 12 3.21 -10.44 3.43
CA LYS A 12 3.18 -11.81 3.91
C LYS A 12 1.82 -12.47 3.65
N ASN A 13 0.73 -11.75 3.93
CA ASN A 13 -0.63 -12.23 3.77
C ASN A 13 -1.39 -11.40 2.73
N ILE A 14 -1.29 -11.84 1.46
CA ILE A 14 -1.89 -11.11 0.33
C ILE A 14 -3.41 -10.98 0.45
N GLU A 15 -4.11 -11.97 1.00
CA GLU A 15 -5.55 -11.91 1.23
C GLU A 15 -5.92 -10.83 2.24
N HIS A 16 -5.27 -10.84 3.41
CA HIS A 16 -5.55 -9.86 4.46
C HIS A 16 -5.26 -8.44 4.00
N MET A 17 -4.14 -8.25 3.31
CA MET A 17 -3.73 -6.96 2.79
C MET A 17 -4.65 -6.47 1.66
N THR A 18 -5.09 -7.37 0.78
CA THR A 18 -6.08 -7.04 -0.26
C THR A 18 -7.37 -6.50 0.38
N GLU A 19 -7.90 -7.19 1.38
CA GLU A 19 -9.12 -6.77 2.07
C GLU A 19 -8.94 -5.47 2.86
N PHE A 20 -7.77 -5.25 3.46
CA PHE A 20 -7.46 -3.97 4.13
C PHE A 20 -7.59 -2.78 3.17
N TYR A 21 -6.91 -2.81 2.02
CA TYR A 21 -6.93 -1.68 1.08
C TYR A 21 -8.31 -1.49 0.43
N LYS A 22 -9.05 -2.58 0.17
CA LYS A 22 -10.45 -2.53 -0.30
C LYS A 22 -11.36 -1.88 0.74
N ASN A 23 -11.30 -2.31 2.00
CA ASN A 23 -12.21 -1.86 3.04
C ASN A 23 -11.92 -0.45 3.55
N VAL A 24 -10.64 -0.06 3.59
CA VAL A 24 -10.22 1.25 4.11
C VAL A 24 -10.31 2.33 3.04
N PHE A 25 -9.76 2.06 1.85
CA PHE A 25 -9.59 3.06 0.80
C PHE A 25 -10.53 2.86 -0.39
N GLN A 26 -11.45 1.89 -0.31
CA GLN A 26 -12.42 1.57 -1.36
C GLN A 26 -11.73 1.27 -2.70
N MET A 27 -10.49 0.78 -2.65
CA MET A 27 -9.76 0.41 -3.87
C MET A 27 -10.40 -0.82 -4.51
N VAL A 28 -10.41 -0.84 -5.83
CA VAL A 28 -11.00 -1.93 -6.62
C VAL A 28 -9.91 -2.79 -7.24
N PRO A 29 -10.11 -4.11 -7.34
CA PRO A 29 -9.13 -4.99 -7.96
C PRO A 29 -9.09 -4.82 -9.47
N VAL A 30 -7.89 -4.57 -10.00
CA VAL A 30 -7.57 -4.69 -11.41
C VAL A 30 -7.24 -6.14 -11.77
N CYS A 31 -6.54 -6.83 -10.86
CA CYS A 31 -6.36 -8.27 -10.89
C CYS A 31 -6.14 -8.79 -9.46
N GLU A 32 -6.56 -10.03 -9.19
CA GLU A 32 -6.39 -10.65 -7.87
C GLU A 32 -5.66 -11.99 -8.00
N LYS A 33 -4.70 -12.21 -7.09
CA LYS A 33 -3.95 -13.45 -6.92
C LYS A 33 -3.34 -14.00 -8.23
N GLN A 34 -2.84 -13.13 -9.09
CA GLN A 34 -2.12 -13.54 -10.29
C GLN A 34 -0.81 -14.20 -9.90
N LYS A 35 -0.58 -15.41 -10.40
CA LYS A 35 0.67 -16.14 -10.20
C LYS A 35 1.63 -15.80 -11.33
N ASP A 36 2.84 -15.38 -10.98
CA ASP A 36 3.89 -15.09 -11.94
C ASP A 36 5.18 -15.84 -11.63
N LYS A 37 5.86 -16.25 -12.71
CA LYS A 37 7.17 -16.90 -12.71
C LYS A 37 7.88 -16.56 -14.02
N ASN A 38 9.02 -15.87 -13.97
CA ASN A 38 9.83 -15.55 -15.14
C ASN A 38 11.27 -15.20 -14.74
N GLU A 39 12.15 -15.08 -15.73
CA GLU A 39 13.58 -14.79 -15.52
C GLU A 39 13.84 -13.41 -14.90
N LEU A 40 12.98 -12.43 -15.19
CA LEU A 40 13.07 -11.09 -14.60
C LEU A 40 12.84 -11.14 -13.08
N LEU A 41 11.89 -11.94 -12.61
CA LEU A 41 11.67 -12.14 -11.17
C LEU A 41 12.84 -12.85 -10.51
N ASP A 42 13.43 -13.83 -11.19
CA ASP A 42 14.63 -14.51 -10.69
C ASP A 42 15.80 -13.54 -10.53
N GLU A 43 15.99 -12.62 -11.49
CA GLU A 43 17.00 -11.58 -11.44
C GLU A 43 16.72 -10.56 -10.33
N LEU A 44 15.47 -10.06 -10.26
CA LEU A 44 15.03 -9.07 -9.28
C LEU A 44 15.23 -9.55 -7.84
N LEU A 45 14.82 -10.78 -7.54
CA LEU A 45 14.94 -11.37 -6.20
C LEU A 45 16.27 -12.09 -5.98
N LYS A 46 17.15 -12.14 -6.99
CA LYS A 46 18.43 -12.85 -6.97
C LYS A 46 18.29 -14.31 -6.52
N TYR A 47 17.22 -14.97 -6.97
CA TYR A 47 16.85 -16.34 -6.58
C TYR A 47 16.23 -17.09 -7.76
N LYS A 48 16.68 -18.33 -8.03
CA LYS A 48 16.19 -19.11 -9.18
C LYS A 48 14.84 -19.75 -8.93
N ASN A 49 14.02 -19.87 -9.99
CA ASN A 49 12.68 -20.44 -9.93
C ASN A 49 11.77 -19.72 -8.92
N THR A 50 11.92 -18.41 -8.84
CA THR A 50 11.08 -17.55 -8.02
C THR A 50 9.63 -17.61 -8.51
N THR A 51 8.70 -17.72 -7.56
CA THR A 51 7.28 -17.57 -7.84
C THR A 51 6.67 -16.55 -6.91
N ILE A 52 5.83 -15.69 -7.46
CA ILE A 52 5.10 -14.68 -6.70
C ILE A 52 3.60 -14.80 -6.94
N ILE A 53 2.83 -14.24 -6.03
CA ILE A 53 1.41 -13.93 -6.22
C ILE A 53 1.25 -12.42 -6.12
N THR A 54 0.52 -11.81 -7.06
CA THR A 54 0.23 -10.39 -7.07
C THR A 54 -1.26 -10.10 -7.03
N THR A 55 -1.62 -9.00 -6.38
CA THR A 55 -2.95 -8.38 -6.47
C THR A 55 -2.73 -6.90 -6.77
N LYS A 56 -3.35 -6.39 -7.84
CA LYS A 56 -3.31 -4.97 -8.20
C LYS A 56 -4.62 -4.32 -7.84
N LEU A 57 -4.54 -3.26 -7.05
CA LEU A 57 -5.67 -2.46 -6.63
C LEU A 57 -5.51 -1.06 -7.21
N ILE A 58 -6.61 -0.45 -7.65
CA ILE A 58 -6.65 0.93 -8.13
C ILE A 58 -7.58 1.76 -7.25
N THR A 59 -7.24 3.02 -7.01
CA THR A 59 -8.15 3.92 -6.28
C THR A 59 -9.41 4.22 -7.12
N PRO A 60 -10.52 4.64 -6.49
CA PRO A 60 -11.70 5.10 -7.24
C PRO A 60 -11.37 6.20 -8.26
N THR A 61 -10.49 7.14 -7.91
CA THR A 61 -10.04 8.19 -8.83
C THR A 61 -9.24 7.62 -9.99
N GLY A 62 -8.30 6.71 -9.72
CA GLY A 62 -7.51 6.04 -10.75
C GLY A 62 -8.37 5.22 -11.73
N GLU A 63 -9.45 4.59 -11.23
CA GLU A 63 -10.41 3.87 -12.07
C GLU A 63 -11.11 4.81 -13.06
N ILE A 64 -11.53 5.99 -12.58
CA ILE A 64 -12.20 7.01 -13.42
C ILE A 64 -11.23 7.58 -14.48
N THR A 65 -9.98 7.85 -14.11
CA THR A 65 -8.99 8.43 -15.04
C THR A 65 -8.41 7.40 -16.00
N GLY A 66 -8.52 6.11 -15.67
CA GLY A 66 -8.01 4.99 -16.48
C GLY A 66 -6.48 4.84 -16.43
N GLN A 67 -5.77 5.58 -15.58
CA GLN A 67 -4.32 5.55 -15.50
C GLN A 67 -3.79 5.89 -14.10
N GLY A 68 -2.86 5.07 -13.61
CA GLY A 68 -2.11 5.35 -12.37
C GLY A 68 -2.86 4.97 -11.11
N ASP A 69 -2.40 5.53 -9.97
CA ASP A 69 -2.99 5.36 -8.63
C ASP A 69 -3.24 3.89 -8.22
N MET A 70 -2.30 3.02 -8.58
CA MET A 70 -2.35 1.60 -8.24
C MET A 70 -1.39 1.22 -7.12
N ILE A 71 -1.83 0.30 -6.28
CA ILE A 71 -0.99 -0.47 -5.36
C ILE A 71 -0.91 -1.90 -5.90
N GLU A 72 0.31 -2.41 -6.06
CA GLU A 72 0.57 -3.82 -6.35
C GLU A 72 1.05 -4.51 -5.07
N LEU A 73 0.21 -5.38 -4.51
CA LEU A 73 0.58 -6.24 -3.39
C LEU A 73 1.32 -7.46 -3.94
N VAL A 74 2.51 -7.75 -3.41
CA VAL A 74 3.38 -8.82 -3.90
C VAL A 74 3.70 -9.78 -2.77
N LYS A 75 3.31 -11.05 -2.92
CA LYS A 75 3.70 -12.14 -2.03
C LYS A 75 4.69 -13.06 -2.71
N VAL A 76 5.86 -13.24 -2.12
CA VAL A 76 6.85 -14.22 -2.60
C VAL A 76 6.47 -15.60 -2.07
N MET A 77 6.21 -16.55 -2.96
CA MET A 77 5.79 -17.91 -2.62
C MET A 77 6.97 -18.87 -2.56
N SER A 78 7.88 -18.77 -3.52
CA SER A 78 9.19 -19.42 -3.51
C SER A 78 10.23 -18.38 -3.87
N GLY A 79 11.22 -18.20 -2.99
CA GLY A 79 12.19 -17.12 -3.13
C GLY A 79 13.03 -16.96 -1.87
N PRO A 80 13.71 -15.80 -1.71
CA PRO A 80 14.49 -15.51 -0.52
C PRO A 80 13.60 -15.46 0.74
N TYR A 81 14.23 -15.68 1.89
CA TYR A 81 13.59 -15.46 3.19
C TYR A 81 13.17 -13.99 3.32
N GLN A 82 11.96 -13.76 3.84
CA GLN A 82 11.41 -12.43 4.05
C GLN A 82 11.31 -12.13 5.54
N GLU A 83 11.97 -11.07 5.98
CA GLU A 83 11.79 -10.51 7.31
C GLU A 83 10.69 -9.46 7.29
N VAL A 84 9.84 -9.45 8.33
CA VAL A 84 8.92 -8.34 8.56
C VAL A 84 9.72 -7.21 9.18
N LEU A 85 9.95 -6.16 8.41
CA LEU A 85 10.64 -4.96 8.88
C LEU A 85 9.64 -4.04 9.57
N SER A 86 10.00 -3.54 10.74
CA SER A 86 9.23 -2.51 11.46
C SER A 86 10.16 -1.33 11.75
N GLU A 87 10.57 -0.64 10.69
CA GLU A 87 11.48 0.49 10.78
C GLU A 87 10.74 1.81 11.05
N PRO A 88 11.28 2.69 11.90
CA PRO A 88 10.80 4.07 12.02
C PRO A 88 10.78 4.81 10.68
N VAL A 89 9.76 5.65 10.46
CA VAL A 89 9.55 6.38 9.19
C VAL A 89 10.72 7.29 8.79
N TYR A 90 11.54 7.72 9.74
CA TYR A 90 12.66 8.63 9.50
C TYR A 90 13.95 7.91 9.09
N ASN A 91 13.98 6.58 9.10
CA ASN A 91 15.16 5.84 8.67
C ASN A 91 15.39 6.02 7.17
N ILE A 92 16.64 6.29 6.77
CA ILE A 92 17.02 6.50 5.37
C ILE A 92 16.64 5.26 4.56
N GLY A 93 15.86 5.46 3.49
CA GLY A 93 15.39 4.39 2.61
C GLY A 93 14.01 3.82 2.99
N VAL A 94 13.46 4.15 4.16
CA VAL A 94 12.05 3.85 4.47
C VAL A 94 11.16 4.84 3.72
N MET A 95 10.16 4.30 3.02
CA MET A 95 9.18 5.08 2.26
C MET A 95 7.80 4.98 2.90
N HIS A 96 6.96 5.98 2.63
CA HIS A 96 5.53 5.93 2.93
C HIS A 96 4.75 6.27 1.66
N ILE A 97 3.48 5.86 1.62
CA ILE A 97 2.53 6.29 0.59
C ILE A 97 1.63 7.38 1.16
N ALA A 98 1.39 8.43 0.39
CA ALA A 98 0.46 9.50 0.77
C ALA A 98 -0.86 9.35 0.03
N ILE A 99 -1.97 9.34 0.76
CA ILE A 99 -3.31 9.12 0.24
C ILE A 99 -4.17 10.34 0.58
N GLY A 100 -4.71 10.97 -0.47
CA GLY A 100 -5.70 12.03 -0.33
C GLY A 100 -7.06 11.45 0.07
N VAL A 101 -7.71 12.03 1.08
CA VAL A 101 -8.98 11.56 1.62
C VAL A 101 -9.95 12.72 1.83
N GLU A 102 -11.25 12.43 1.79
CA GLU A 102 -12.31 13.41 2.04
C GLU A 102 -12.64 13.59 3.53
N ASP A 103 -12.38 12.56 4.34
CA ASP A 103 -12.63 12.57 5.79
C ASP A 103 -11.57 11.73 6.49
N ILE A 104 -10.54 12.40 7.02
CA ILE A 104 -9.39 11.77 7.65
C ILE A 104 -9.77 11.01 8.91
N GLN A 105 -10.78 11.48 9.65
CA GLN A 105 -11.24 10.85 10.88
C GLN A 105 -11.92 9.52 10.59
N LYS A 106 -12.78 9.48 9.57
CA LYS A 106 -13.43 8.26 9.10
C LYS A 106 -12.42 7.26 8.58
N ILE A 107 -11.46 7.68 7.77
CA ILE A 107 -10.44 6.78 7.22
C ILE A 107 -9.52 6.25 8.34
N MET A 108 -9.11 7.08 9.29
CA MET A 108 -8.33 6.62 10.45
C MET A 108 -9.07 5.55 11.26
N ASN A 109 -10.37 5.74 11.51
CA ASN A 109 -11.20 4.76 12.19
C ASN A 109 -11.28 3.43 11.42
N LEU A 110 -11.36 3.49 10.08
CA LEU A 110 -11.35 2.31 9.22
C LEU A 110 -9.98 1.61 9.26
N ILE A 111 -8.86 2.34 9.26
CA ILE A 111 -7.52 1.77 9.39
C ILE A 111 -7.43 0.95 10.68
N ILE A 112 -7.76 1.55 11.82
CA ILE A 112 -7.69 0.90 13.14
C ILE A 112 -8.60 -0.33 13.18
N LYS A 113 -9.85 -0.19 12.68
CA LYS A 113 -10.83 -1.29 12.65
C LYS A 113 -10.35 -2.48 11.81
N ASN A 114 -9.59 -2.25 10.75
CA ASN A 114 -9.07 -3.29 9.86
C ASN A 114 -7.63 -3.73 10.22
N GLY A 115 -7.18 -3.45 11.45
CA GLY A 115 -5.91 -3.98 11.98
C GLY A 115 -4.67 -3.12 11.68
N GLY A 116 -4.83 -1.96 11.06
CA GLY A 116 -3.77 -0.96 10.97
C GLY A 116 -3.57 -0.19 12.27
N CYS A 117 -2.53 0.64 12.34
CA CYS A 117 -2.18 1.40 13.54
C CYS A 117 -2.09 2.90 13.26
N GLN A 118 -2.81 3.71 14.03
CA GLN A 118 -2.56 5.15 14.05
C GLN A 118 -1.18 5.44 14.69
N LYS A 119 -0.36 6.24 14.02
CA LYS A 119 1.00 6.57 14.46
C LYS A 119 1.14 8.01 14.96
N THR A 120 0.28 8.91 14.49
CA THR A 120 0.24 10.31 14.95
C THR A 120 -1.20 10.75 15.23
N ALA A 121 -1.36 11.83 16.00
CA ALA A 121 -2.62 12.55 16.02
C ALA A 121 -2.96 13.10 14.62
N ILE A 122 -4.24 13.41 14.40
CA ILE A 122 -4.67 14.23 13.25
C ILE A 122 -4.34 15.69 13.58
N VAL A 123 -3.56 16.33 12.73
CA VAL A 123 -3.09 17.71 12.91
C VAL A 123 -3.68 18.59 11.82
N THR A 124 -4.37 19.66 12.23
CA THR A 124 -4.87 20.69 11.31
C THR A 124 -3.82 21.79 11.15
N HIS A 125 -3.46 22.09 9.90
CA HIS A 125 -2.53 23.16 9.54
C HIS A 125 -3.24 24.51 9.37
N ILE A 126 -2.46 25.59 9.27
CA ILE A 126 -2.97 26.97 9.17
C ILE A 126 -3.86 27.21 7.95
N ASN A 127 -3.69 26.40 6.90
CA ASN A 127 -4.47 26.45 5.67
C ASN A 127 -5.75 25.59 5.71
N GLY A 128 -6.07 24.99 6.86
CA GLY A 128 -7.21 24.09 7.04
C GLY A 128 -6.92 22.62 6.73
N ASN A 129 -5.88 22.30 5.96
CA ASN A 129 -5.56 20.91 5.63
C ASN A 129 -5.24 20.08 6.87
N GLN A 130 -5.62 18.81 6.84
CA GLN A 130 -5.33 17.87 7.92
C GLN A 130 -4.39 16.76 7.48
N PHE A 131 -3.49 16.38 8.39
CA PHE A 131 -2.48 15.36 8.16
C PHE A 131 -2.43 14.37 9.31
N ALA A 132 -2.21 13.09 9.00
CA ALA A 132 -1.93 12.06 9.98
C ALA A 132 -1.12 10.93 9.34
N PHE A 133 -0.32 10.23 10.15
CA PHE A 133 0.36 9.01 9.74
C PHE A 133 -0.21 7.80 10.46
N ALA A 134 -0.26 6.70 9.72
CA ALA A 134 -0.66 5.39 10.19
C ALA A 134 0.21 4.31 9.53
N THR A 135 -0.02 3.06 9.92
CA THR A 135 0.46 1.89 9.19
C THR A 135 -0.69 0.98 8.82
N ASP A 136 -0.52 0.22 7.74
CA ASP A 136 -1.33 -0.95 7.47
C ASP A 136 -1.04 -2.10 8.48
N PRO A 137 -1.74 -3.24 8.38
CA PRO A 137 -1.56 -4.36 9.31
C PRO A 137 -0.17 -5.01 9.30
N GLU A 138 0.61 -4.81 8.22
CA GLU A 138 1.96 -5.36 8.09
C GLU A 138 3.06 -4.31 8.30
N GLY A 139 2.69 -3.08 8.69
CA GLY A 139 3.60 -2.02 9.10
C GLY A 139 4.01 -1.05 7.99
N ASN A 140 3.44 -1.14 6.78
CA ASN A 140 3.76 -0.17 5.72
C ASN A 140 3.15 1.19 6.08
N TRP A 141 3.97 2.24 5.95
CA TRP A 141 3.59 3.59 6.33
C TRP A 141 2.63 4.24 5.34
N ILE A 142 1.59 4.85 5.89
CA ILE A 142 0.55 5.56 5.15
C ILE A 142 0.41 6.96 5.75
N GLU A 143 0.56 7.98 4.92
CA GLU A 143 0.16 9.36 5.21
C GLU A 143 -1.27 9.59 4.69
N LEU A 144 -2.10 10.21 5.51
CA LEU A 144 -3.43 10.68 5.12
C LEU A 144 -3.42 12.21 5.00
N ILE A 145 -3.98 12.70 3.90
CA ILE A 145 -4.07 14.14 3.60
C ILE A 145 -5.52 14.49 3.28
N GLU A 146 -6.14 15.31 4.11
CA GLU A 146 -7.44 15.94 3.80
C GLU A 146 -7.21 17.40 3.42
N ARG A 147 -7.73 17.81 2.26
CA ARG A 147 -7.58 19.18 1.74
C ARG A 147 -8.90 19.94 1.88
N HIS A 148 -8.80 21.17 2.35
CA HIS A 148 -9.91 22.11 2.49
C HIS A 148 -10.06 23.02 1.27
#